data_AF-A0A8T4RR96-F1
#
_entry.id   AF-A0A8T4RR96-F1
#
_cell.length_a   1.000
_cell.length_b   1.000
_cell.length_c   1.000
_cell.angle_alpha   90.00
_cell.angle_beta   90.00
_cell.angle_gamma   90.00
#
_symmetry.space_group_name_H-M   'P 1'
#
loop_
_entity.id
_entity.type
_entity.pdbx_description
1 polymer ?
#
loop_
_entity_poly.entity_id
_entity_poly.type
_entity_poly.pdbx_seq_one_letter_code
_entity_poly.pdbx_strand_id
1 'polypeptide(L)'
;MNKKKLLALSLFIFILIITILSMLYLMTESSTGRIIILILLVIITVLGAGDAIWHVISPERSLSQKLQRFSSSLTQEPIDVLKERYLELYNLYLKLSAKQKRIFYAEINRIREKIDEQLQAEKNIERLLEESSSGNISQQQKKYEEIKSSLQKLSLETRRKYQSQLAYLQERLESGK
;
A
#
# COMPACT_ATOMS: atom_id res chain seq x y z
N MET A 1 -20.86 -14.37 12.18
CA MET A 1 -20.63 -13.33 13.21
C MET A 1 -19.45 -12.46 12.81
N ASN A 2 -19.57 -11.13 12.83
CA ASN A 2 -18.49 -10.22 12.39
C ASN A 2 -17.23 -10.41 13.25
N LYS A 3 -16.05 -10.59 12.64
CA LYS A 3 -14.76 -10.74 13.35
C LYS A 3 -14.51 -9.63 14.38
N LYS A 4 -14.97 -8.40 14.10
CA LYS A 4 -14.91 -7.28 15.05
C LYS A 4 -15.73 -7.51 16.32
N LYS A 5 -16.92 -8.11 16.22
CA LYS A 5 -17.78 -8.45 17.37
C LYS A 5 -17.16 -9.58 18.20
N LEU A 6 -16.55 -10.57 17.54
CA LEU A 6 -15.81 -11.64 18.21
C LEU A 6 -14.61 -11.11 19.01
N LEU A 7 -13.84 -10.19 18.43
CA LEU A 7 -12.69 -9.56 19.09
C LEU A 7 -13.11 -8.67 20.27
N ALA A 8 -14.19 -7.89 20.10
CA ALA A 8 -14.74 -7.09 21.19
C ALA A 8 -15.25 -7.98 22.34
N LEU A 9 -15.89 -9.10 22.01
CA LEU A 9 -16.34 -10.08 22.99
C LEU A 9 -15.17 -10.76 23.70
N SER A 10 -14.11 -11.15 22.99
CA SER A 10 -12.93 -11.78 23.61
C SER A 10 -12.20 -10.82 24.54
N LEU A 11 -12.02 -9.55 24.16
CA LEU A 11 -11.44 -8.53 25.02
C LEU A 11 -12.32 -8.27 26.27
N PHE A 12 -13.64 -8.25 26.10
CA PHE A 12 -14.55 -8.09 27.23
C PHE A 12 -14.44 -9.25 28.23
N ILE A 13 -14.43 -10.49 27.73
CA ILE A 13 -14.26 -11.70 28.55
C ILE A 13 -12.89 -11.65 29.26
N PHE A 14 -11.84 -11.23 28.57
CA PHE A 14 -10.50 -11.11 29.12
C PHE A 14 -10.44 -10.12 30.30
N ILE A 15 -11.01 -8.93 30.14
CA ILE A 15 -11.10 -7.90 31.20
C ILE A 15 -11.91 -8.44 32.39
N LEU A 16 -13.01 -9.14 32.13
CA LEU A 16 -13.85 -9.73 33.17
C LEU A 16 -13.07 -10.78 33.99
N ILE A 17 -12.30 -11.65 33.34
CA ILE A 17 -11.46 -12.66 34.01
C ILE A 17 -10.39 -12.00 34.88
N ILE A 18 -9.68 -10.98 34.37
CA ILE A 18 -8.68 -10.24 35.15
C ILE A 18 -9.31 -9.59 36.38
N THR A 19 -10.51 -9.00 36.22
CA THR A 19 -11.25 -8.36 37.31
C THR A 19 -11.61 -9.37 38.41
N ILE A 20 -12.13 -10.54 38.02
CA ILE A 20 -12.47 -11.62 38.95
C ILE A 20 -11.22 -12.13 39.68
N LEU A 21 -10.13 -12.39 38.96
CA LEU A 21 -8.88 -12.85 39.57
C LEU A 21 -8.27 -11.81 40.52
N SER A 22 -8.39 -10.53 40.19
CA SER A 22 -7.94 -9.44 41.07
C SER A 22 -8.78 -9.37 42.34
N MET A 23 -10.10 -9.56 42.26
CA MET A 23 -10.96 -9.66 43.44
C MET A 23 -10.61 -10.88 44.30
N LEU A 24 -10.42 -12.05 43.69
CA LEU A 24 -10.01 -13.27 44.39
C LEU A 24 -8.66 -13.11 45.09
N TYR A 25 -7.71 -12.41 44.46
CA TYR A 25 -6.42 -12.10 45.07
C TYR A 25 -6.59 -11.30 46.37
N LEU A 26 -7.46 -10.29 46.37
CA LEU A 26 -7.74 -9.45 47.54
C LEU A 26 -8.47 -10.20 48.66
N MET A 27 -9.36 -11.14 48.31
CA MET A 27 -10.14 -11.93 49.27
C MET A 27 -9.36 -13.11 49.87
N THR A 28 -8.27 -13.56 49.24
CA THR A 28 -7.52 -14.73 49.70
C THR A 28 -6.58 -14.35 50.85
N GLU A 29 -6.74 -14.99 52.00
CA GLU A 29 -5.87 -14.78 53.17
C GLU A 29 -4.58 -15.62 53.11
N SER A 30 -4.61 -16.78 52.46
CA SER A 30 -3.46 -17.67 52.39
C SER A 30 -2.37 -17.13 51.45
N SER A 31 -1.12 -17.12 51.94
CA SER A 31 0.03 -16.68 51.14
C SER A 31 0.21 -17.52 49.87
N THR A 32 0.06 -18.85 49.98
CA THR A 32 0.14 -19.77 48.85
C THR A 32 -0.94 -19.51 47.80
N GLY A 33 -2.17 -19.22 48.22
CA GLY A 33 -3.27 -18.91 47.30
C GLY A 33 -3.02 -17.62 46.53
N ARG A 34 -2.50 -16.58 47.19
CA ARG A 34 -2.11 -15.32 46.53
C ARG A 34 -1.04 -15.53 45.47
N ILE A 35 -0.02 -16.35 45.74
CA ILE A 35 1.04 -16.66 44.77
C ILE A 35 0.48 -17.36 43.53
N ILE A 36 -0.40 -18.36 43.71
CA ILE A 36 -1.03 -19.08 42.59
C ILE A 36 -1.86 -18.11 41.73
N ILE A 37 -2.68 -17.26 42.36
CA ILE A 37 -3.50 -16.27 41.64
C ILE A 37 -2.62 -15.27 40.89
N LEU A 38 -1.50 -14.83 41.48
CA LEU A 38 -0.57 -13.91 40.84
C LEU A 38 0.09 -14.55 39.62
N ILE A 39 0.51 -15.82 39.70
CA ILE A 39 1.04 -16.58 38.56
C ILE A 39 -0.01 -16.67 37.44
N LEU A 40 -1.26 -16.98 37.78
CA LEU A 40 -2.35 -17.04 36.80
C LEU A 40 -2.61 -15.69 36.13
N LEU A 41 -2.61 -14.59 36.89
CA LEU A 41 -2.73 -13.24 36.35
C LEU A 41 -1.60 -12.90 35.37
N VAL A 42 -0.36 -13.27 35.70
CA VAL A 42 0.79 -13.06 34.81
C VAL A 42 0.62 -13.86 33.51
N ILE A 43 0.28 -15.14 33.60
CA ILE A 43 0.08 -16.00 32.43
C ILE A 43 -1.03 -15.42 31.53
N ILE A 44 -2.18 -15.07 32.11
CA ILE A 44 -3.30 -14.49 31.38
C ILE A 44 -2.90 -13.16 30.73
N THR A 45 -2.20 -12.30 31.45
CA THR A 45 -1.73 -11.00 30.92
C THR A 45 -0.80 -11.19 29.73
N VAL A 46 0.17 -12.13 29.82
CA VAL A 46 1.10 -12.43 28.72
C VAL A 46 0.35 -12.97 27.49
N LEU A 47 -0.58 -13.91 27.69
CA LEU A 47 -1.38 -14.49 26.61
C LEU A 47 -2.28 -13.45 25.94
N GLY A 48 -2.96 -12.61 26.73
CA GLY A 48 -3.83 -11.55 26.21
C GLY A 48 -3.05 -10.46 25.49
N ALA A 49 -1.89 -10.06 26.00
CA ALA A 49 -1.01 -9.13 25.31
C ALA A 49 -0.52 -9.71 23.97
N GLY A 50 -0.12 -10.98 23.95
CA GLY A 50 0.27 -11.68 22.72
C GLY A 50 -0.84 -11.70 21.66
N ASP A 51 -2.06 -12.08 22.05
CA ASP A 51 -3.23 -12.09 21.16
C ASP A 51 -3.59 -10.68 20.65
N ALA A 52 -3.55 -9.67 21.53
CA ALA A 52 -3.81 -8.29 21.17
C ALA A 52 -2.79 -7.76 20.16
N ILE A 53 -1.50 -8.00 20.39
CA ILE A 53 -0.42 -7.62 19.46
C ILE A 53 -0.63 -8.29 18.09
N TRP A 54 -0.94 -9.59 18.08
CA TRP A 54 -1.20 -10.33 16.84
C TRP A 54 -2.37 -9.75 16.03
N HIS A 55 -3.44 -9.35 16.73
CA HIS A 55 -4.63 -8.78 16.09
C HIS A 55 -4.47 -7.32 15.64
N VAL A 56 -3.69 -6.52 16.37
CA VAL A 56 -3.38 -5.12 16.00
C VAL A 56 -2.42 -5.10 14.81
N ILE A 57 -1.44 -5.99 14.77
CA ILE A 57 -0.47 -6.13 13.67
C ILE A 57 -1.01 -7.08 12.58
N SER A 58 -2.32 -7.05 12.31
CA SER A 58 -2.87 -7.88 11.24
C SER A 58 -2.41 -7.34 9.88
N PRO A 59 -1.63 -8.12 9.08
CA PRO A 59 -1.15 -7.68 7.78
C PRO A 59 -2.29 -7.31 6.81
N GLU A 60 -3.47 -7.91 6.99
CA GLU A 60 -4.69 -7.60 6.23
C GLU A 60 -5.13 -6.13 6.39
N ARG A 61 -5.18 -5.65 7.65
CA ARG A 61 -5.60 -4.26 7.92
C ARG A 61 -4.55 -3.27 7.45
N SER A 62 -3.27 -3.57 7.70
CA SER A 62 -2.16 -2.73 7.25
C SER A 62 -2.14 -2.62 5.73
N LEU A 63 -2.31 -3.76 5.02
CA LEU A 63 -2.37 -3.78 3.56
C LEU A 63 -3.56 -2.97 3.04
N SER A 64 -4.76 -3.17 3.57
CA SER A 64 -5.95 -2.43 3.14
C SER A 64 -5.79 -0.92 3.31
N GLN A 65 -5.25 -0.46 4.44
CA GLN A 65 -5.00 0.97 4.67
C GLN A 65 -3.94 1.52 3.72
N LYS A 66 -2.85 0.79 3.49
CA LYS A 66 -1.79 1.21 2.55
C LYS A 66 -2.29 1.22 1.11
N LEU A 67 -3.11 0.25 0.69
CA LEU A 67 -3.72 0.20 -0.65
C LEU A 67 -4.60 1.42 -0.90
N GLN A 68 -5.44 1.79 0.08
CA GLN A 68 -6.28 2.98 -0.03
C GLN A 68 -5.46 4.25 -0.22
N ARG A 69 -4.38 4.42 0.54
CA ARG A 69 -3.45 5.57 0.39
C ARG A 69 -2.67 5.53 -0.92
N PHE A 70 -2.27 4.34 -1.36
CA PHE A 70 -1.53 4.16 -2.60
C PHE A 70 -2.38 4.55 -3.82
N SER A 71 -3.69 4.30 -3.78
CA SER A 71 -4.60 4.65 -4.87
C SER A 71 -4.59 6.14 -5.22
N SER A 72 -4.43 7.03 -4.23
CA SER A 72 -4.28 8.48 -4.46
C SER A 72 -2.88 8.88 -4.93
N SER A 73 -1.83 8.15 -4.54
CA SER A 73 -0.45 8.43 -4.94
C SER A 73 -0.18 8.08 -6.41
N LEU A 74 -0.93 7.12 -6.99
CA LEU A 74 -0.74 6.63 -8.36
C LEU A 74 -0.69 7.72 -9.44
N THR A 75 -1.40 8.84 -9.26
CA THR A 75 -1.44 9.94 -10.23
C THR A 75 -0.53 11.11 -9.88
N GLN A 76 0.08 11.08 -8.71
CA GLN A 76 0.86 12.20 -8.16
C GLN A 76 2.34 11.88 -8.16
N GLU A 77 2.73 10.72 -7.67
CA GLU A 77 4.13 10.39 -7.41
C GLU A 77 4.87 9.90 -8.68
N PRO A 78 6.20 10.06 -8.74
CA PRO A 78 7.02 9.52 -9.83
C PRO A 78 7.06 7.98 -9.77
N ILE A 79 7.31 7.35 -10.92
CA ILE A 79 7.21 5.89 -11.11
C ILE A 79 8.12 5.11 -10.15
N ASP A 80 9.30 5.62 -9.82
CA ASP A 80 10.25 4.91 -8.97
C ASP A 80 9.76 4.81 -7.53
N VAL A 81 9.15 5.88 -7.01
CA VAL A 81 8.50 5.87 -5.69
C VAL A 81 7.30 4.91 -5.69
N LEU A 82 6.54 4.86 -6.79
CA LEU A 82 5.42 3.92 -6.93
C LEU A 82 5.89 2.46 -6.91
N LYS A 83 7.02 2.14 -7.55
CA LYS A 83 7.63 0.79 -7.53
C LYS A 83 8.03 0.39 -6.11
N GLU A 84 8.73 1.27 -5.38
CA GLU A 84 9.15 1.00 -4.00
C GLU A 84 7.96 0.72 -3.08
N ARG A 85 6.96 1.60 -3.11
CA ARG A 85 5.71 1.42 -2.33
C ARG A 85 4.94 0.17 -2.76
N TYR A 86 4.94 -0.18 -4.04
CA TYR A 86 4.35 -1.44 -4.52
C TYR A 86 5.05 -2.66 -3.93
N LEU A 87 6.38 -2.66 -3.84
CA LEU A 87 7.13 -3.75 -3.21
C LEU A 87 6.74 -3.90 -1.73
N GLU A 88 6.55 -2.79 -0.99
CA GLU A 88 6.04 -2.87 0.38
C GLU A 88 4.65 -3.52 0.46
N LEU A 89 3.73 -3.11 -0.42
CA LEU A 89 2.38 -3.68 -0.51
C LEU A 89 2.43 -5.17 -0.85
N TYR A 90 3.28 -5.55 -1.80
CA TYR A 90 3.45 -6.92 -2.22
C TYR A 90 4.05 -7.78 -1.11
N ASN A 91 5.03 -7.27 -0.36
CA ASN A 91 5.59 -7.95 0.81
C ASN A 91 4.55 -8.19 1.91
N LEU A 92 3.65 -7.22 2.15
CA LEU A 92 2.52 -7.41 3.06
C LEU A 92 1.52 -8.44 2.53
N TYR A 93 1.23 -8.40 1.22
CA TYR A 93 0.38 -9.37 0.54
C TYR A 93 0.93 -10.80 0.68
N LEU A 94 2.25 -10.99 0.56
CA LEU A 94 2.89 -12.30 0.70
C LEU A 94 2.71 -12.92 2.10
N LYS A 95 2.61 -12.08 3.14
CA LYS A 95 2.38 -12.50 4.54
C LYS A 95 0.94 -12.93 4.82
N LEU A 96 0.00 -12.70 3.89
CA LEU A 96 -1.41 -13.06 4.07
C LEU A 96 -1.65 -14.57 3.90
N SER A 97 -2.68 -15.07 4.59
CA SER A 97 -3.19 -16.44 4.34
C SER A 97 -3.77 -16.56 2.92
N ALA A 98 -3.83 -17.78 2.36
CA ALA A 98 -4.37 -18.01 1.02
C ALA A 98 -5.80 -17.44 0.83
N LYS A 99 -6.64 -17.53 1.85
CA LYS A 99 -7.99 -16.96 1.84
C LYS A 99 -7.97 -15.44 1.72
N GLN A 100 -7.11 -14.76 2.46
CA GLN A 100 -6.95 -13.31 2.39
C GLN A 100 -6.28 -12.88 1.07
N LYS A 101 -5.29 -13.62 0.58
CA LYS A 101 -4.64 -13.36 -0.71
C LYS A 101 -5.65 -13.30 -1.85
N ARG A 102 -6.65 -14.18 -1.87
CA ARG A 102 -7.73 -14.16 -2.88
C ARG A 102 -8.52 -12.85 -2.88
N ILE A 103 -8.70 -12.22 -1.72
CA ILE A 103 -9.44 -10.95 -1.57
C ILE A 103 -8.65 -9.80 -2.19
N PHE A 104 -7.34 -9.71 -1.93
CA PHE A 104 -6.51 -8.59 -2.37
C PHE A 104 -5.85 -8.77 -3.74
N TYR A 105 -5.90 -9.98 -4.31
CA TYR A 105 -5.21 -10.30 -5.56
C TYR A 105 -5.58 -9.36 -6.71
N ALA A 106 -6.88 -9.11 -6.91
CA ALA A 106 -7.34 -8.23 -7.98
C ALA A 106 -6.82 -6.79 -7.83
N GLU A 107 -6.78 -6.28 -6.60
CA GLU A 107 -6.31 -4.91 -6.33
C GLU A 107 -4.80 -4.78 -6.50
N ILE A 108 -4.02 -5.76 -6.04
CA ILE A 108 -2.57 -5.82 -6.24
C ILE A 108 -2.22 -5.90 -7.73
N ASN A 109 -2.94 -6.73 -8.49
CA ASN A 109 -2.72 -6.83 -9.94
C ASN A 109 -3.08 -5.54 -10.65
N ARG A 110 -4.20 -4.90 -10.31
CA ARG A 110 -4.57 -3.61 -10.89
C ARG A 110 -3.52 -2.52 -10.64
N ILE A 111 -2.93 -2.52 -9.44
CA ILE A 111 -1.82 -1.60 -9.13
C ILE A 111 -0.61 -1.89 -10.00
N ARG A 112 -0.22 -3.17 -10.10
CA ARG A 112 0.89 -3.60 -10.96
C ARG A 112 0.68 -3.18 -12.40
N GLU A 113 -0.49 -3.46 -12.96
CA GLU A 113 -0.86 -3.09 -14.33
C GLU A 113 -0.73 -1.58 -14.55
N LYS A 114 -1.21 -0.75 -13.61
CA LYS A 114 -1.06 0.71 -13.71
C LYS A 114 0.39 1.18 -13.66
N ILE A 115 1.23 0.55 -12.83
CA ILE A 115 2.67 0.86 -12.78
C ILE A 115 3.33 0.46 -14.10
N ASP A 116 3.00 -0.72 -14.62
CA ASP A 116 3.52 -1.22 -15.89
C ASP A 116 3.09 -0.32 -17.07
N GLU A 117 1.83 0.14 -17.08
CA GLU A 117 1.31 1.11 -18.06
C GLU A 117 2.08 2.44 -18.03
N GLN A 118 2.33 2.99 -16.83
CA GLN A 118 3.12 4.22 -16.69
C GLN A 118 4.56 4.02 -17.14
N LEU A 119 5.19 2.90 -16.78
CA LEU A 119 6.54 2.57 -17.18
C LEU A 119 6.68 2.43 -18.71
N GLN A 120 5.71 1.77 -19.35
CA GLN A 120 5.67 1.66 -20.80
C GLN A 120 5.45 3.02 -21.47
N ALA A 121 4.56 3.85 -20.93
CA ALA A 121 4.33 5.19 -21.44
C ALA A 121 5.59 6.07 -21.33
N GLU A 122 6.31 6.00 -20.22
CA GLU A 122 7.57 6.73 -20.03
C GLU A 122 8.64 6.28 -21.03
N LYS A 123 8.87 4.96 -21.16
CA LYS A 123 9.80 4.42 -22.17
C LYS A 123 9.44 4.83 -23.59
N ASN A 124 8.15 4.87 -23.92
CA ASN A 124 7.69 5.28 -25.24
C ASN A 124 7.97 6.77 -25.49
N ILE A 125 7.80 7.62 -24.48
CA ILE A 125 8.13 9.05 -24.58
C ILE A 125 9.62 9.25 -24.78
N GLU A 126 10.47 8.58 -23.99
CA GLU A 126 11.93 8.65 -24.13
C GLU A 126 12.37 8.27 -25.53
N ARG A 127 11.90 7.11 -26.03
CA ARG A 127 12.19 6.64 -27.40
C ARG A 127 11.71 7.64 -28.46
N LEU A 128 10.48 8.13 -28.36
CA LEU A 128 9.93 9.08 -29.35
C LEU A 128 10.66 10.42 -29.33
N LEU A 129 11.10 10.90 -28.16
CA LEU A 129 11.90 12.12 -28.04
C LEU A 129 13.28 11.96 -28.69
N GLU A 130 13.95 10.83 -28.46
CA GLU A 130 15.23 10.52 -29.13
C GLU A 130 15.06 10.49 -30.66
N GLU A 131 14.02 9.79 -31.13
CA GLU A 131 13.70 9.70 -32.56
C GLU A 131 13.22 11.02 -33.15
N SER A 132 12.64 11.93 -32.36
CA SER A 132 12.04 13.18 -32.87
C SER A 132 13.04 14.13 -33.53
N SER A 133 14.33 13.97 -33.21
CA SER A 133 15.43 14.70 -33.85
C SER A 133 15.63 14.37 -35.34
N SER A 134 14.99 13.31 -35.84
CA SER A 134 15.12 12.82 -37.22
C SER A 134 13.76 12.67 -37.91
N GLY A 135 13.77 12.88 -39.23
CA GLY A 135 12.60 12.76 -40.10
C GLY A 135 12.07 14.10 -40.61
N ASN A 136 11.10 14.03 -41.52
CA ASN A 136 10.44 15.23 -42.06
C ASN A 136 9.42 15.81 -41.06
N ILE A 137 8.96 17.04 -41.31
CA ILE A 137 8.02 17.78 -40.42
C ILE A 137 6.76 16.95 -40.13
N SER A 138 6.21 16.25 -41.13
CA SER A 138 5.02 15.41 -40.94
C SER A 138 5.26 14.24 -39.97
N GLN A 139 6.42 13.58 -40.07
CA GLN A 139 6.81 12.52 -39.15
C GLN A 139 7.04 13.05 -37.73
N GLN A 140 7.67 14.22 -37.59
CA GLN A 140 7.88 14.85 -36.30
C GLN A 140 6.55 15.26 -35.64
N GLN A 141 5.60 15.79 -36.41
CA GLN A 141 4.27 16.13 -35.92
C GLN A 141 3.51 14.90 -35.43
N LYS A 142 3.61 13.77 -36.16
CA LYS A 142 3.04 12.50 -35.70
C LYS A 142 3.65 12.04 -34.38
N LYS A 143 4.98 12.08 -34.25
CA LYS A 143 5.69 11.74 -33.00
C LYS A 143 5.25 12.65 -31.84
N TYR A 144 5.08 13.95 -32.09
CA TYR A 144 4.60 14.89 -31.09
C TYR A 144 3.21 14.51 -30.53
N GLU A 145 2.25 14.17 -31.40
CA GLU A 145 0.92 13.74 -30.95
C GLU A 145 0.97 12.40 -30.19
N GLU A 146 1.84 11.48 -30.59
CA GLU A 146 2.07 10.22 -29.86
C GLU A 146 2.67 10.44 -28.46
N ILE A 147 3.63 11.37 -28.33
CA ILE A 147 4.22 11.77 -27.04
C ILE A 147 3.13 12.40 -26.17
N LYS A 148 2.34 13.33 -26.71
CA LYS A 148 1.25 14.02 -26.00
C LYS A 148 0.19 13.04 -25.49
N SER A 149 -0.18 12.05 -26.30
CA SER A 149 -1.08 10.95 -25.89
C SER A 149 -0.48 10.10 -24.78
N SER A 150 0.80 9.75 -24.88
CA SER A 150 1.51 8.96 -23.86
C SER A 150 1.65 9.74 -22.54
N LEU A 151 1.86 11.05 -22.59
CA LEU A 151 1.98 11.92 -21.41
C LEU A 151 0.71 11.92 -20.55
N GLN A 152 -0.47 11.79 -21.15
CA GLN A 152 -1.73 11.76 -20.41
C GLN A 152 -1.85 10.56 -19.46
N LYS A 153 -1.08 9.49 -19.71
CA LYS A 153 -1.05 8.29 -18.88
C LYS A 153 -0.12 8.42 -17.66
N LEU A 154 0.75 9.42 -17.65
CA LEU A 154 1.77 9.60 -16.61
C LEU A 154 1.25 10.39 -15.40
N SER A 155 1.93 10.22 -14.27
CA SER A 155 1.67 11.02 -13.07
C SER A 155 2.00 12.50 -13.30
N LEU A 156 1.49 13.37 -12.43
CA LEU A 156 1.69 14.82 -12.51
C LEU A 156 3.18 15.19 -12.47
N GLU A 157 3.95 14.61 -11.54
CA GLU A 157 5.38 14.92 -11.42
C GLU A 157 6.18 14.42 -12.64
N THR A 158 5.88 13.22 -13.14
CA THR A 158 6.54 12.72 -14.35
C THR A 158 6.16 13.54 -15.58
N ARG A 159 4.91 14.02 -15.70
CA ARG A 159 4.52 14.94 -16.79
C ARG A 159 5.33 16.24 -16.77
N ARG A 160 5.57 16.81 -15.60
CA ARG A 160 6.38 18.03 -15.47
C ARG A 160 7.81 17.83 -15.96
N LYS A 161 8.42 16.66 -15.69
CA LYS A 161 9.76 16.28 -16.17
C LYS A 161 9.90 16.42 -17.69
N TYR A 162 8.89 15.98 -18.45
CA TYR A 162 8.91 15.98 -19.93
C TYR A 162 8.34 17.25 -20.57
N GLN A 163 7.71 18.13 -19.80
CA GLN A 163 6.99 19.29 -20.33
C GLN A 163 7.90 20.28 -21.06
N SER A 164 9.12 20.50 -20.56
CA SER A 164 10.11 21.38 -21.20
C SER A 164 10.57 20.86 -22.56
N GLN A 165 10.83 19.55 -22.65
CA GLN A 165 11.23 18.88 -23.90
C GLN A 165 10.10 18.90 -24.92
N LEU A 166 8.85 18.72 -24.47
CA LEU A 166 7.68 18.82 -25.33
C LEU A 166 7.49 20.25 -25.86
N ALA A 167 7.67 21.27 -25.02
CA ALA A 167 7.57 22.67 -25.42
C ALA A 167 8.63 23.03 -26.48
N TYR A 168 9.86 22.56 -26.30
CA TYR A 168 10.92 22.73 -27.29
C TYR A 168 10.60 22.04 -28.63
N LEU A 169 10.07 20.81 -28.58
CA LEU A 169 9.65 20.09 -29.78
C LEU A 169 8.51 20.83 -30.51
N GLN A 170 7.56 21.40 -29.76
CA GLN A 170 6.48 22.22 -30.31
C GLN A 170 7.01 23.48 -31.01
N GLU A 171 7.91 24.22 -30.36
CA GLU A 171 8.52 25.43 -30.94
C GLU A 171 9.26 25.12 -32.25
N ARG A 172 10.00 23.99 -32.29
CA ARG A 172 10.67 23.52 -33.51
C ARG A 172 9.70 23.25 -34.65
N LEU A 173 8.62 22.53 -34.37
CA LEU A 173 7.56 22.23 -35.34
C LEU A 173 6.90 23.52 -35.86
N GLU A 174 6.62 24.49 -34.99
CA GLU A 174 6.03 25.78 -35.36
C GLU A 174 6.98 26.63 -36.22
N SER A 175 8.29 26.54 -35.97
CA SER A 175 9.31 27.23 -36.75
C SER A 175 9.66 26.55 -38.08
N GLY A 176 9.12 25.35 -38.35
CA GLY A 176 9.43 24.55 -39.54
C GLY A 176 10.85 23.98 -39.56
N LYS A 177 11.49 23.80 -38.39
CA LYS A 177 12.88 23.33 -38.21
C LYS A 177 13.00 21.92 -37.66
#